data_AF-A0A0L6WVY3-F1
#
_entry.id   AF-A0A0L6WVY3-F1
#
_cell.length_a   1.000
_cell.length_b   1.000
_cell.length_c   1.000
_cell.angle_alpha   90.00
_cell.angle_beta   90.00
_cell.angle_gamma   90.00
#
_symmetry.space_group_name_H-M   'P 1'
#
loop_
_entity.id
_entity.type
_entity.pdbx_description
1 polymer ?
#
loop_
_entity_poly.entity_id
_entity_poly.type
_entity_poly.pdbx_seq_one_letter_code
_entity_poly.pdbx_strand_id
1 'polypeptide(L)'
;MTSNFSLYSDSFMLCCLPFTHRKYLGRHIIQRTSTSLFINLHFVTKALSSTTSVTSISSVTNVTSEYVTVLRLWRHRIVTDKVLRTGLVENWGERGWREHVFLLDWEIGLLDAGLLTRWSIVIQPL
;
A
#
# COMPACT_ATOMS: atom_id res chain seq x y z
N MET A 1 -11.67 -1.33 -20.60
CA MET A 1 -11.93 -2.72 -20.18
C MET A 1 -12.08 -2.75 -18.67
N THR A 2 -13.30 -2.80 -18.17
CA THR A 2 -13.61 -2.91 -16.74
C THR A 2 -13.52 -4.40 -16.35
N SER A 3 -12.35 -4.85 -15.93
CA SER A 3 -12.19 -6.19 -15.38
C SER A 3 -12.96 -6.26 -14.06
N ASN A 4 -14.04 -7.04 -14.05
CA ASN A 4 -14.79 -7.40 -12.85
C ASN A 4 -13.86 -8.18 -11.92
N PHE A 5 -13.23 -7.49 -10.97
CA PHE A 5 -12.56 -8.14 -9.86
C PHE A 5 -13.66 -8.81 -9.01
N SER A 6 -13.77 -10.14 -9.11
CA SER A 6 -14.62 -10.87 -8.19
C SER A 6 -13.98 -10.80 -6.81
N LEU A 7 -14.78 -10.39 -5.83
CA LEU A 7 -14.44 -10.55 -4.41
C LEU A 7 -14.06 -12.02 -4.21
N TYR A 8 -12.92 -12.27 -3.54
CA TYR A 8 -12.35 -13.62 -3.33
C TYR A 8 -11.73 -14.31 -4.55
N SER A 9 -11.45 -13.60 -5.65
CA SER A 9 -10.54 -14.15 -6.68
C SER A 9 -9.15 -14.42 -6.11
N ASP A 10 -8.44 -15.39 -6.67
CA ASP A 10 -7.05 -15.69 -6.29
C ASP A 10 -6.18 -14.43 -6.42
N SER A 11 -6.34 -13.66 -7.51
CA SER A 11 -5.65 -12.38 -7.71
C SER A 11 -5.95 -11.38 -6.59
N PHE A 12 -7.21 -11.29 -6.15
CA PHE A 12 -7.59 -10.43 -5.04
C PHE A 12 -6.95 -10.86 -3.72
N MET A 13 -6.95 -12.16 -3.43
CA MET A 13 -6.33 -12.72 -2.23
C MET A 13 -4.83 -12.46 -2.20
N LEU A 14 -4.13 -12.65 -3.33
CA LEU A 14 -2.71 -12.35 -3.48
C LEU A 14 -2.41 -10.85 -3.23
N CYS A 15 -3.27 -9.97 -3.76
CA CYS A 15 -3.14 -8.52 -3.60
C CYS A 15 -3.43 -8.02 -2.17
N CYS A 16 -4.23 -8.74 -1.40
CA CYS A 16 -4.60 -8.34 -0.04
C CYS A 16 -3.54 -8.62 1.01
N LEU A 17 -2.66 -9.59 0.78
CA LEU A 17 -1.71 -10.07 1.78
C LEU A 17 -0.85 -8.96 2.42
N PRO A 18 -0.26 -8.00 1.68
CA PRO A 18 0.53 -6.91 2.26
C PRO A 18 -0.23 -5.99 3.23
N PHE A 19 -1.56 -5.96 3.14
CA PHE A 19 -2.48 -5.08 3.85
C PHE A 19 -3.19 -5.77 5.02
N THR A 20 -2.83 -7.02 5.31
CA THR A 20 -3.39 -7.76 6.44
C THR A 20 -2.82 -7.24 7.77
N HIS A 21 -3.59 -7.43 8.85
CA HIS A 21 -3.18 -7.02 10.19
C HIS A 21 -1.88 -7.72 10.59
N ARG A 22 -0.86 -6.93 10.95
CA ARG A 22 0.45 -7.45 11.35
C ARG A 22 0.57 -7.42 12.86
N LYS A 23 0.69 -8.60 13.47
CA LYS A 23 0.74 -8.77 14.93
C LYS A 23 1.91 -8.02 15.58
N TYR A 24 3.02 -7.90 14.88
CA TYR A 24 4.25 -7.26 15.38
C TYR A 24 4.25 -5.72 15.31
N LEU A 25 3.33 -5.09 14.56
CA LEU A 25 3.28 -3.63 14.42
C LEU A 25 2.58 -2.92 15.60
N GLY A 26 2.01 -3.66 16.54
CA GLY A 26 1.25 -3.09 17.66
C GLY A 26 0.00 -2.31 17.22
N ARG A 27 -0.72 -1.72 18.18
CA ARG A 27 -1.95 -0.93 17.93
C ARG A 27 -1.68 0.53 17.53
N HIS A 28 -0.44 1.00 17.67
CA HIS A 28 -0.08 2.42 17.52
C HIS A 28 0.43 2.80 16.13
N ILE A 29 0.67 1.82 15.25
CA ILE A 29 1.07 2.08 13.87
C ILE A 29 -0.19 2.09 13.00
N ILE A 30 -0.37 3.15 12.20
CA ILE A 30 -1.45 3.23 11.20
C ILE A 30 -1.29 2.05 10.25
N GLN A 31 -2.13 1.03 10.41
CA GLN A 31 -2.13 -0.12 9.52
C GLN A 31 -2.85 0.24 8.22
N ARG A 32 -2.19 -0.05 7.11
CA ARG A 32 -2.80 0.10 5.78
C ARG A 32 -3.89 -0.96 5.65
N THR A 33 -5.10 -0.53 5.32
CA THR A 33 -6.23 -1.44 5.14
C THR A 33 -6.32 -1.92 3.69
N SER A 34 -6.86 -3.11 3.50
CA SER A 34 -7.21 -3.62 2.15
C SER A 34 -8.43 -2.91 1.56
N THR A 35 -9.09 -2.00 2.32
CA THR A 35 -10.28 -1.26 1.87
C THR A 35 -10.04 -0.57 0.53
N SER A 36 -8.84 -0.02 0.31
CA SER A 36 -8.45 0.64 -0.95
C SER A 36 -8.44 -0.29 -2.17
N LEU A 37 -8.29 -1.60 -1.97
CA LEU A 37 -8.31 -2.60 -3.06
C LEU A 37 -9.74 -2.90 -3.54
N PHE A 38 -10.76 -2.56 -2.75
CA PHE A 38 -12.16 -2.77 -3.11
C PHE A 38 -12.78 -1.59 -3.85
N ILE A 39 -12.11 -0.44 -3.86
CA ILE A 39 -12.70 0.80 -4.36
C ILE A 39 -12.06 1.18 -5.69
N ASN A 40 -12.90 1.34 -6.70
CA ASN A 40 -12.48 1.84 -8.00
C ASN A 40 -12.12 3.33 -7.91
N LEU A 41 -11.00 3.74 -8.53
CA LEU A 41 -10.58 5.14 -8.62
C LEU A 41 -11.71 6.06 -9.10
N HIS A 42 -12.47 5.65 -10.11
CA HIS A 42 -13.61 6.42 -10.63
C HIS A 42 -14.69 6.64 -9.57
N PHE A 43 -14.91 5.66 -8.69
CA PHE A 43 -15.85 5.82 -7.58
C PHE A 43 -15.32 6.83 -6.56
N VAL A 44 -14.03 6.76 -6.22
CA VAL A 44 -13.39 7.73 -5.30
C VAL A 44 -13.46 9.15 -5.86
N THR A 45 -13.07 9.36 -7.12
CA THR A 45 -13.06 10.70 -7.71
C THR A 45 -14.48 11.26 -7.85
N LYS A 46 -15.46 10.43 -8.21
CA LYS A 46 -16.87 10.82 -8.24
C LYS A 46 -17.37 11.21 -6.85
N ALA A 47 -17.11 10.39 -5.84
CA ALA A 47 -17.52 10.65 -4.45
C ALA A 47 -16.88 11.95 -3.91
N LEU A 48 -15.58 12.16 -4.15
CA LEU A 48 -14.89 13.39 -3.74
C LEU A 48 -15.42 14.62 -4.48
N SER A 49 -15.84 14.48 -5.73
CA SER A 49 -16.40 15.60 -6.51
C SER A 49 -17.86 15.91 -6.17
N SER A 50 -18.64 14.91 -5.72
CA SER A 50 -20.08 15.06 -5.45
C SER A 50 -20.41 15.52 -4.03
N THR A 51 -19.53 15.28 -3.06
CA THR A 51 -19.87 15.39 -1.63
C THR A 51 -19.43 16.72 -1.01
N THR A 52 -18.51 17.45 -1.65
CA THR A 52 -17.90 18.65 -1.09
C THR A 52 -18.05 19.85 -2.01
N SER A 53 -18.95 20.77 -1.65
CA SER A 53 -19.03 22.11 -2.26
C SER A 53 -17.88 23.03 -1.86
N VAL A 54 -16.93 22.54 -1.05
CA VAL A 54 -15.84 23.31 -0.41
C VAL A 54 -14.46 22.83 -0.85
N THR A 55 -14.37 21.71 -1.57
CA THR A 55 -13.08 21.19 -2.05
C THR A 55 -13.18 20.69 -3.48
N SER A 56 -12.11 20.86 -4.25
CA SER A 56 -11.97 20.38 -5.62
C SER A 56 -10.79 19.40 -5.74
N ILE A 57 -10.89 18.46 -6.66
CA ILE A 57 -9.75 17.59 -7.01
C ILE A 57 -8.78 18.43 -7.84
N SER A 58 -7.58 18.62 -7.31
CA SER A 58 -6.50 19.35 -7.97
C SER A 58 -5.76 18.45 -8.98
N SER A 59 -5.47 17.21 -8.60
CA SER A 59 -4.81 16.24 -9.49
C SER A 59 -5.08 14.78 -9.10
N VAL A 60 -4.98 13.90 -10.09
CA VAL A 60 -5.03 12.44 -9.94
C VAL A 60 -3.87 11.86 -10.74
N THR A 61 -2.87 11.30 -10.05
CA THR A 61 -1.62 10.85 -10.66
C THR A 61 -1.33 9.42 -10.30
N ASN A 62 -0.96 8.59 -11.28
CA ASN A 62 -0.42 7.27 -11.02
C ASN A 62 1.02 7.43 -10.50
N VAL A 63 1.27 6.97 -9.28
CA VAL A 63 2.57 7.10 -8.59
C VAL A 63 3.19 5.72 -8.32
N THR A 64 2.80 4.71 -9.10
CA THR A 64 3.22 3.32 -8.91
C THR A 64 4.73 3.18 -9.02
N SER A 65 5.35 3.77 -10.04
CA SER A 65 6.80 3.70 -10.30
C SER A 65 7.64 4.32 -9.17
N GLU A 66 7.27 5.51 -8.75
CA GLU A 66 7.90 6.26 -7.67
C GLU A 66 7.77 5.47 -6.37
N TYR A 67 6.58 4.92 -6.13
CA TYR A 67 6.32 4.13 -4.94
C TYR A 67 7.12 2.83 -4.90
N VAL A 68 7.22 2.09 -6.01
CA VAL A 68 8.08 0.90 -6.14
C VAL A 68 9.53 1.27 -5.83
N THR A 69 10.01 2.39 -6.34
CA THR A 69 11.39 2.87 -6.08
C THR A 69 11.61 3.11 -4.58
N VAL A 70 10.68 3.78 -3.91
CA VAL A 70 10.73 4.00 -2.46
C VAL A 70 10.70 2.68 -1.69
N LEU A 71 9.84 1.73 -2.07
CA LEU A 71 9.77 0.42 -1.44
C LEU A 71 11.08 -0.36 -1.57
N ARG A 72 11.70 -0.35 -2.76
CA ARG A 72 13.01 -1.01 -2.99
C ARG A 72 14.12 -0.39 -2.14
N LEU A 73 14.18 0.94 -2.05
CA LEU A 73 15.13 1.64 -1.18
C LEU A 73 14.91 1.27 0.29
N TRP A 74 13.66 1.28 0.76
CA TRP A 74 13.33 0.89 2.12
C TRP A 74 13.70 -0.56 2.42
N ARG A 75 13.36 -1.46 1.49
CA ARG A 75 13.68 -2.88 1.55
C ARG A 75 15.19 -3.14 1.59
N HIS A 76 15.96 -2.38 0.81
CA HIS A 76 17.42 -2.43 0.84
C HIS A 76 17.94 -2.02 2.22
N ARG A 77 17.51 -0.84 2.72
CA ARG A 77 17.93 -0.32 4.03
C ARG A 77 17.63 -1.27 5.19
N ILE A 78 16.43 -1.87 5.24
CA ILE A 78 16.07 -2.81 6.31
C ILE A 78 17.01 -4.02 6.39
N VAL A 79 17.60 -4.42 5.27
CA VAL A 79 18.48 -5.60 5.22
C VAL A 79 19.96 -5.25 5.33
N THR A 80 20.39 -4.13 4.76
CA THR A 80 21.82 -3.76 4.73
C THR A 80 22.25 -2.90 5.91
N ASP A 81 21.36 -2.07 6.47
CA ASP A 81 21.65 -1.27 7.64
C ASP A 81 21.54 -2.11 8.92
N LYS A 82 22.69 -2.42 9.51
CA LYS A 82 22.78 -3.23 10.73
C LYS A 82 22.06 -2.58 11.91
N VAL A 83 22.15 -1.26 12.06
CA VAL A 83 21.55 -0.55 13.21
C VAL A 83 20.04 -0.59 13.10
N LEU A 84 19.51 -0.26 11.92
CA LEU A 84 18.08 -0.35 11.64
C LEU A 84 17.56 -1.77 11.84
N ARG A 85 18.25 -2.78 11.28
CA ARG A 85 17.86 -4.19 11.41
C ARG A 85 17.82 -4.62 12.87
N THR A 86 18.85 -4.31 13.66
CA THR A 86 18.89 -4.66 15.08
C THR A 86 17.71 -4.03 15.82
N GLY A 87 17.45 -2.73 15.63
CA GLY A 87 16.31 -2.06 16.26
C GLY A 87 14.96 -2.66 15.86
N LEU A 88 14.79 -3.06 14.60
CA LEU A 88 13.56 -3.73 14.14
C LEU A 88 13.41 -5.14 14.73
N VAL A 89 14.50 -5.91 14.83
CA VAL A 89 14.49 -7.25 15.43
C VAL A 89 14.22 -7.18 16.94
N GLU A 90 14.76 -6.19 17.64
CA GLU A 90 14.48 -5.95 19.06
C GLU A 90 13.01 -5.59 19.28
N ASN A 91 12.42 -4.75 18.43
CA ASN A 91 11.03 -4.30 18.56
C ASN A 91 9.99 -5.32 18.08
N TRP A 92 10.26 -6.04 17.00
CA TRP A 92 9.27 -6.90 16.32
C TRP A 92 9.57 -8.40 16.47
N GLY A 93 10.74 -8.74 17.01
CA GLY A 93 11.30 -10.08 16.94
C GLY A 93 11.82 -10.42 15.54
N GLU A 94 12.69 -11.42 15.47
CA GLU A 94 13.26 -11.87 14.20
C GLU A 94 12.18 -12.34 13.21
N ARG A 95 11.15 -13.03 13.72
CA ARG A 95 10.01 -13.46 12.89
C ARG A 95 9.25 -12.27 12.30
N GLY A 96 8.97 -11.24 13.10
CA GLY A 96 8.27 -10.04 12.63
C GLY A 96 9.09 -9.27 11.59
N TRP A 97 10.40 -9.17 11.79
CA TRP A 97 11.31 -8.58 10.80
C TRP A 97 11.31 -9.37 9.47
N ARG A 98 11.44 -10.70 9.52
CA ARG A 98 11.39 -11.55 8.31
C ARG A 98 10.05 -11.44 7.57
N GLU A 99 8.94 -11.45 8.31
CA GLU A 99 7.60 -11.27 7.75
C GLU A 99 7.46 -9.90 7.10
N HIS A 100 7.97 -8.83 7.73
CA HIS A 100 7.96 -7.48 7.15
C HIS A 100 8.72 -7.42 5.82
N VAL A 101 9.93 -7.99 5.80
CA VAL A 101 10.77 -8.09 4.61
C VAL A 101 10.06 -8.83 3.50
N PHE A 102 9.46 -9.99 3.80
CA PHE A 102 8.69 -10.78 2.84
C PHE A 102 7.51 -9.99 2.26
N LEU A 103 6.73 -9.31 3.10
CA LEU A 103 5.56 -8.54 2.63
C LEU A 103 5.96 -7.32 1.79
N LEU A 104 7.13 -6.72 2.04
CA LEU A 104 7.68 -5.67 1.18
C LEU A 104 8.03 -6.21 -0.20
N ASP A 105 8.76 -7.33 -0.27
CA ASP A 105 9.12 -7.97 -1.53
C ASP A 105 7.86 -8.41 -2.31
N TRP A 106 6.84 -8.88 -1.59
CA TRP A 106 5.54 -9.24 -2.15
C TRP A 106 4.82 -8.04 -2.76
N GLU A 107 4.72 -6.91 -2.03
CA GLU A 107 4.07 -5.69 -2.54
C GLU A 107 4.80 -5.13 -3.76
N ILE A 108 6.14 -5.11 -3.75
CA ILE A 108 6.96 -4.71 -4.90
C ILE A 108 6.64 -5.59 -6.11
N GLY A 109 6.63 -6.91 -5.94
CA GLY A 109 6.34 -7.85 -7.02
C GLY A 109 4.94 -7.66 -7.62
N LEU A 110 3.93 -7.40 -6.79
CA LEU A 110 2.56 -7.13 -7.26
C LEU A 110 2.45 -5.83 -8.06
N LEU A 111 3.18 -4.79 -7.65
CA LEU A 111 3.22 -3.51 -8.36
C LEU A 111 3.97 -3.65 -9.69
N ASP A 112 5.11 -4.36 -9.71
CA ASP A 112 5.89 -4.64 -10.92
C ASP A 112 5.11 -5.50 -11.93
N ALA A 113 4.33 -6.46 -11.44
CA ALA A 113 3.47 -7.31 -12.26
C ALA A 113 2.19 -6.60 -12.77
N GLY A 114 1.96 -5.34 -12.37
CA GLY A 114 0.75 -4.59 -12.73
C GLY A 114 -0.54 -5.11 -12.06
N LEU A 115 -0.43 -5.98 -11.06
CA LEU A 115 -1.55 -6.50 -10.27
C LEU A 115 -2.02 -5.51 -9.20
N LEU A 116 -1.12 -4.60 -8.80
CA LEU A 116 -1.42 -3.44 -7.98
C LEU A 116 -1.03 -2.16 -8.71
N THR A 117 -1.79 -1.10 -8.48
CA THR A 117 -1.42 0.27 -8.86
C THR A 117 -1.63 1.19 -7.68
N ARG A 118 -0.85 2.27 -7.63
CA ARG A 118 -0.98 3.30 -6.60
C ARG A 118 -1.28 4.65 -7.24
N TRP A 119 -2.31 5.29 -6.72
CA TRP A 119 -2.76 6.61 -7.16
C TRP A 119 -2.59 7.64 -6.05
N SER A 120 -2.16 8.83 -6.42
CA SER A 120 -2.16 10.02 -5.58
C SER A 120 -3.31 10.91 -6.02
N ILE A 121 -4.18 11.30 -5.09
CA ILE A 121 -5.29 12.21 -5.34
C ILE A 121 -5.05 13.44 -4.46
N VAL A 122 -4.81 14.58 -5.09
CA VAL A 122 -4.61 15.85 -4.39
C VAL A 122 -5.93 16.61 -4.40
N ILE A 123 -6.37 17.01 -3.21
CA ILE A 123 -7.59 17.79 -3.01
C ILE A 123 -7.17 19.18 -2.53
N GLN A 124 -7.79 20.22 -3.06
CA GLN A 124 -7.57 21.60 -2.65
C GLN A 124 -8.89 22.23 -2.21
N PRO A 125 -8.87 23.18 -1.26
CA PRO A 125 -10.04 24.01 -0.98
C PRO A 125 -10.44 24.78 -2.25
N LEU A 126 -11.75 24.97 -2.42
CA LEU A 126 -12.31 25.88 -3.43
C LEU A 126 -12.06 27.34 -3.06
#